data_AF-A0A5R2NAY1-F1
#
_entry.id   AF-A0A5R2NAY1-F1
#
_cell.length_a   1.000
_cell.length_b   1.000
_cell.length_c   1.000
_cell.angle_alpha   90.00
_cell.angle_beta   90.00
_cell.angle_gamma   90.00
#
_symmetry.space_group_name_H-M   'P 1'
#
loop_
_entity.id
_entity.type
_entity.pdbx_description
1 polymer ?
#
loop_
_entity_poly.entity_id
_entity_poly.type
_entity_poly.pdbx_seq_one_letter_code
_entity_poly.pdbx_strand_id
1 'polypeptide(L)' 'REAKGLDVNVSRAAEAGIAEAVAAEKTRLWKLENRATMESWNDYIEKHGVPLEEYRQF' A
#
# COMPACT_ATOMS: atom_id res chain seq x y z
N ARG A 1 24.86 -8.12 21.98
CA ARG A 1 25.93 -7.12 22.26
C ARG A 1 26.52 -6.52 20.97
N GLU A 2 25.87 -6.67 19.80
CA GLU A 2 26.38 -6.14 18.52
C GLU A 2 26.05 -4.66 18.27
N ALA A 3 24.84 -4.21 18.60
CA ALA A 3 24.42 -2.83 18.26
C ALA A 3 25.28 -1.72 18.89
N LYS A 4 25.74 -1.93 20.14
CA LYS A 4 26.67 -0.99 20.81
C LYS A 4 28.06 -0.93 20.18
N GLY A 5 28.48 -1.96 19.43
CA GLY A 5 29.76 -1.99 18.74
C GLY A 5 29.73 -1.42 17.32
N LEU A 6 28.53 -1.15 16.79
CA LEU A 6 28.29 -0.69 15.41
C LEU A 6 27.69 0.72 15.35
N ASP A 7 27.59 1.42 16.49
CA ASP A 7 26.91 2.73 16.63
C ASP A 7 25.46 2.73 16.08
N VAL A 8 24.80 1.57 16.11
CA VAL A 8 23.42 1.45 15.62
C VAL A 8 22.49 1.97 16.71
N ASN A 9 21.78 3.06 16.41
CA ASN A 9 20.73 3.57 17.28
C ASN A 9 19.51 2.64 17.24
N VAL A 10 19.49 1.68 18.17
CA VAL A 10 18.47 0.64 18.28
C VAL A 10 17.06 1.22 18.46
N SER A 11 16.91 2.33 19.19
CA SER A 11 15.59 2.98 19.37
C SER A 11 15.04 3.44 18.03
N ARG A 12 15.88 4.15 17.25
CA ARG A 12 15.49 4.65 15.93
C ARG A 12 15.17 3.51 14.95
N ALA A 13 15.94 2.42 15.00
CA ALA A 13 15.67 1.25 14.16
C ALA A 13 14.34 0.58 14.54
N ALA A 14 14.04 0.47 15.84
CA ALA A 14 12.77 -0.08 16.32
C ALA A 14 11.58 0.81 15.92
N GLU A 15 11.69 2.13 16.08
CA GLU A 15 10.66 3.09 15.68
C GLU A 15 10.36 3.01 14.17
N ALA A 16 11.39 2.93 13.33
CA ALA A 16 11.23 2.75 11.89
C ALA A 16 10.49 1.45 11.56
N GLY A 17 10.90 0.32 12.16
CA GLY A 17 10.26 -0.97 11.94
C GLY A 17 8.78 -0.98 12.38
N ILE A 18 8.45 -0.33 13.49
CA ILE A 18 7.06 -0.20 13.96
C ILE A 18 6.24 0.66 12.98
N ALA A 19 6.79 1.79 12.52
CA ALA A 19 6.10 2.66 11.57
C ALA A 19 5.80 1.94 10.25
N GLU A 20 6.76 1.18 9.72
CA GLU A 20 6.58 0.36 8.52
C GLU A 20 5.51 -0.73 8.73
N ALA A 21 5.55 -1.45 9.84
CA ALA A 21 4.57 -2.49 10.15
C ALA A 21 3.14 -1.91 10.24
N VAL A 22 2.98 -0.76 10.88
CA VAL A 22 1.68 -0.07 10.97
C VAL A 22 1.19 0.40 9.59
N ALA A 23 2.07 0.96 8.76
CA ALA A 23 1.71 1.40 7.42
C ALA A 23 1.29 0.21 6.52
N ALA A 24 2.00 -0.91 6.62
CA ALA A 24 1.67 -2.14 5.92
C ALA A 24 0.29 -2.68 6.32
N GLU A 25 0.00 -2.71 7.62
CA GLU A 25 -1.28 -3.21 8.13
C GLU A 25 -2.45 -2.30 7.76
N LYS A 26 -2.28 -0.98 7.83
CA LYS A 26 -3.29 -0.01 7.34
C LYS A 26 -3.59 -0.23 5.86
N THR A 27 -2.54 -0.43 5.05
CA THR A 27 -2.70 -0.71 3.62
C THR A 27 -3.45 -2.02 3.40
N ARG A 28 -3.17 -3.06 4.19
CA ARG A 28 -3.87 -4.35 4.12
C ARG A 28 -5.35 -4.21 4.45
N LEU A 29 -5.67 -3.50 5.54
CA LEU A 29 -7.06 -3.26 5.96
C LEU A 29 -7.82 -2.46 4.91
N TRP A 30 -7.23 -1.37 4.41
CA TRP A 30 -7.85 -0.56 3.36
C TRP A 30 -8.16 -1.39 2.11
N LYS A 31 -7.24 -2.26 1.66
CA LYS A 31 -7.49 -3.17 0.52
C LYS A 31 -8.62 -4.16 0.77
N LEU A 32 -8.80 -4.63 2.01
CA LEU A 32 -9.90 -5.51 2.37
C LEU A 32 -11.23 -4.76 2.36
N GLU A 33 -11.28 -3.60 2.98
CA GLU A 33 -12.47 -2.75 3.05
C GLU A 33 -12.94 -2.32 1.65
N ASN A 34 -12.00 -2.04 0.73
CA ASN A 34 -12.30 -1.53 -0.61
C ASN A 34 -12.38 -2.63 -1.67
N ARG A 35 -12.21 -3.92 -1.30
CA ARG A 35 -12.16 -5.03 -2.27
C ARG A 35 -13.39 -5.06 -3.17
N ALA A 36 -14.60 -5.00 -2.58
CA ALA A 36 -15.85 -5.07 -3.34
C ALA A 36 -15.99 -3.89 -4.33
N THR A 37 -15.55 -2.70 -3.94
CA THR A 37 -15.54 -1.53 -4.83
C THR A 37 -14.56 -1.72 -5.98
N MET A 38 -13.35 -2.23 -5.70
CA MET A 38 -12.35 -2.51 -6.74
C MET A 38 -12.84 -3.59 -7.73
N GLU A 39 -13.46 -4.65 -7.22
CA GLU A 39 -14.07 -5.72 -8.04
C GLU A 39 -15.19 -5.15 -8.93
N SER A 40 -16.09 -4.33 -8.37
CA SER A 40 -17.15 -3.66 -9.14
C SER A 40 -16.61 -2.78 -10.27
N TRP A 41 -15.54 -2.03 -10.02
CA TRP A 41 -14.89 -1.22 -11.05
C TRP A 41 -14.19 -2.06 -12.11
N ASN A 42 -13.54 -3.15 -11.72
CA ASN A 42 -12.92 -4.08 -12.67
C ASN A 42 -13.97 -4.69 -13.60
N ASP A 43 -15.08 -5.18 -13.04
CA ASP A 43 -16.21 -5.72 -13.80
C ASP A 43 -16.80 -4.70 -14.77
N TYR A 44 -16.92 -3.44 -14.34
CA TYR A 44 -17.40 -2.35 -15.19
C TYR A 44 -16.44 -2.12 -16.36
N ILE A 45 -15.15 -2.01 -16.10
CA ILE A 45 -14.13 -1.79 -17.14
C ILE A 45 -14.10 -2.96 -18.13
N GLU A 46 -14.21 -4.20 -17.66
CA GLU A 46 -14.24 -5.38 -18.53
C GLU A 46 -15.46 -5.37 -19.46
N LYS A 47 -16.62 -4.89 -18.98
CA LYS A 47 -17.87 -4.82 -19.77
C LYS A 47 -17.96 -3.60 -20.68
N HIS A 48 -17.40 -2.47 -20.26
CA HIS A 48 -17.65 -1.17 -20.89
C HIS A 48 -16.40 -0.50 -21.48
N GLY A 49 -15.21 -1.08 -21.24
CA GLY A 49 -13.93 -0.44 -21.55
C GLY A 49 -13.52 0.59 -20.50
N VAL A 50 -12.32 1.17 -20.68
CA VAL A 50 -11.81 2.20 -19.78
C VAL A 50 -12.55 3.52 -20.04
N PRO A 51 -13.17 4.15 -19.02
CA PRO A 51 -13.80 5.43 -19.19
C PRO A 51 -12.84 6.49 -19.76
N LEU A 52 -13.33 7.28 -20.72
CA LEU A 52 -12.59 8.38 -21.35
C LEU A 52 -11.29 7.97 -22.06
N GLU A 53 -11.12 6.69 -22.38
CA GLU A 53 -9.93 6.20 -23.08
C GLU A 53 -9.70 6.92 -24.42
N GLU A 54 -10.77 7.30 -25.12
CA GLU A 54 -10.74 8.06 -26.37
C GLU A 54 -10.10 9.46 -26.26
N TYR A 55 -9.99 10.01 -25.05
CA TYR A 55 -9.37 11.32 -24.80
C TYR A 55 -7.94 11.21 -24.26
N ARG A 56 -7.37 10.01 -24.18
CA ARG A 56 -5.99 9.81 -23.67
C ARG A 56 -4.99 10.46 -24.64
N GLN A 57 -4.32 11.52 -24.17
CA GLN A 57 -3.24 12.19 -24.91
C GLN A 57 -1.92 11.50 -24.53
N PHE A 58 -1.34 10.73 -25.45
CA PHE A 58 0.01 10.16 -25.35
C PHE A 58 0.89 10.71 -26.47
#